data_AF-A0A7S1ZXN7-F1
#
_entry.id   AF-A0A7S1ZXN7-F1
#
_cell.length_a   1.000
_cell.length_b   1.000
_cell.length_c   1.000
_cell.angle_alpha   90.00
_cell.angle_beta   90.00
_cell.angle_gamma   90.00
#
_symmetry.space_group_name_H-M   'P 1'
#
loop_
_entity.id
_entity.type
_entity.pdbx_description
1 polymer ?
#
loop_
_entity_poly.entity_id
_entity_poly.type
_entity_poly.pdbx_seq_one_letter_code
_entity_poly.pdbx_strand_id
1 'polypeptide(L)'
;GGGASENDGSRSGGLSFATAQAATHGGAVEEGEANANTNGDGVGGAQKLSYKEQTFENAIIVPVVDLRDLRKLGWNGVPPKWRSTAWQMLLGYLPANASRRNRTLRRKRDEYRDAVSQHYDVPDESRTNMEQDTLR
;
A
#
# COMPACT_ATOMS: atom_id res chain seq x y z
N GLY A 1 -61.71 -15.84 -35.44
CA GLY A 1 -60.36 -15.86 -36.01
C GLY A 1 -59.65 -14.60 -35.59
N GLY A 2 -58.48 -14.74 -34.95
CA GLY A 2 -57.74 -13.68 -34.25
C GLY A 2 -57.38 -14.19 -32.85
N GLY A 3 -56.17 -14.04 -32.33
CA GLY A 3 -54.94 -13.45 -32.84
C GLY A 3 -53.80 -13.98 -31.96
N ALA A 4 -52.59 -13.98 -32.52
CA ALA A 4 -51.35 -14.30 -31.82
C ALA A 4 -51.04 -13.26 -30.73
N SER A 5 -50.43 -13.71 -29.63
CA SER A 5 -49.46 -12.94 -28.85
C SER A 5 -48.63 -13.90 -27.99
N GLU A 6 -47.39 -14.11 -28.43
CA GLU A 6 -46.28 -14.63 -27.65
C GLU A 6 -45.94 -13.69 -26.49
N ASN A 7 -45.68 -14.26 -25.32
CA ASN A 7 -45.21 -13.59 -24.13
C ASN A 7 -43.88 -14.26 -23.74
N ASP A 8 -42.79 -13.53 -23.95
CA ASP A 8 -41.44 -13.86 -23.54
C ASP A 8 -41.24 -13.43 -22.08
N GLY A 9 -41.05 -14.42 -21.20
CA GLY A 9 -40.80 -14.23 -19.77
C GLY A 9 -39.30 -14.24 -19.47
N SER A 10 -38.62 -13.10 -19.70
CA SER A 10 -37.23 -12.89 -19.28
C SER A 10 -37.10 -12.84 -17.75
N ARG A 11 -36.31 -13.77 -17.20
CA ARG A 11 -36.02 -13.89 -15.76
C ARG A 11 -34.82 -13.02 -15.35
N SER A 12 -35.12 -12.18 -14.37
CA SER A 12 -34.31 -11.32 -13.51
C SER A 12 -33.03 -11.92 -12.91
N GLY A 13 -32.03 -11.06 -12.69
CA GLY A 13 -30.90 -11.32 -11.80
C GLY A 13 -29.91 -10.14 -11.66
N GLY A 14 -30.40 -8.95 -11.29
CA GLY A 14 -29.54 -7.79 -10.96
C GLY A 14 -28.94 -7.94 -9.56
N LEU A 15 -27.61 -7.82 -9.45
CA LEU A 15 -26.87 -7.81 -8.19
C LEU A 15 -26.94 -6.42 -7.55
N SER A 16 -27.71 -6.32 -6.46
CA SER A 16 -27.94 -5.10 -5.70
C SER A 16 -26.75 -4.78 -4.78
N PHE A 17 -26.26 -3.55 -4.88
CA PHE A 17 -25.25 -2.96 -4.00
C PHE A 17 -25.88 -2.62 -2.64
N ALA A 18 -25.33 -3.15 -1.54
CA ALA A 18 -25.88 -2.95 -0.20
C ALA A 18 -25.65 -1.50 0.29
N THR A 19 -26.75 -0.82 0.61
CA THR A 19 -26.75 0.50 1.26
C THR A 19 -26.75 0.32 2.78
N ALA A 20 -25.89 1.04 3.49
CA ALA A 20 -25.88 1.10 4.95
C ALA A 20 -27.04 1.99 5.44
N GLN A 21 -27.80 1.51 6.43
CA GLN A 21 -28.92 2.25 7.03
C GLN A 21 -28.65 2.51 8.52
N ALA A 22 -28.79 3.77 8.90
CA ALA A 22 -28.77 4.24 10.29
C ALA A 22 -30.14 4.01 10.94
N ALA A 23 -30.15 3.61 12.22
CA ALA A 23 -31.35 3.61 13.07
C ALA A 23 -30.99 4.13 14.47
N THR A 24 -31.61 5.26 14.81
CA THR A 24 -31.89 5.72 16.18
C THR A 24 -32.89 4.74 16.82
N HIS A 25 -32.88 4.46 18.13
CA HIS A 25 -33.80 4.99 19.16
C HIS A 25 -33.37 4.34 20.51
N GLY A 26 -33.34 5.11 21.61
CA GLY A 26 -32.66 4.75 22.86
C GLY A 26 -33.49 4.15 24.00
N GLY A 27 -32.82 3.93 25.14
CA GLY A 27 -33.38 3.59 26.45
C GLY A 27 -32.40 2.91 27.43
N ALA A 28 -31.77 3.72 28.31
CA ALA A 28 -31.29 3.51 29.71
C ALA A 28 -31.19 2.06 30.29
N VAL A 29 -30.21 1.63 31.12
CA VAL A 29 -29.42 2.25 32.21
C VAL A 29 -28.27 1.30 32.65
N GLU A 30 -27.30 1.87 33.39
CA GLU A 30 -26.33 1.27 34.35
C GLU A 30 -24.90 0.84 33.91
N GLU A 31 -23.99 1.81 34.11
CA GLU A 31 -22.74 1.75 34.88
C GLU A 31 -21.84 0.50 34.84
N GLY A 32 -20.72 0.68 34.15
CA GLY A 32 -19.52 -0.15 34.22
C GLY A 32 -18.39 0.57 33.49
N GLU A 33 -17.79 1.57 34.15
CA GLU A 33 -16.69 2.37 33.61
C GLU A 33 -15.44 1.51 33.35
N ALA A 34 -15.31 0.97 32.14
CA ALA A 34 -14.05 0.48 31.62
C ALA A 34 -13.21 1.69 31.15
N ASN A 35 -12.40 2.24 32.05
CA ASN A 35 -11.39 3.26 31.73
C ASN A 35 -10.29 2.64 30.86
N ALA A 36 -10.54 2.53 29.55
CA ALA A 36 -9.50 2.38 28.55
C ALA A 36 -8.79 3.72 28.41
N ASN A 37 -7.82 3.95 29.28
CA ASN A 37 -6.90 5.07 29.20
C ASN A 37 -6.06 4.91 27.92
N THR A 38 -6.57 5.45 26.81
CA THR A 38 -5.85 5.58 25.54
C THR A 38 -4.88 6.75 25.69
N ASN A 39 -3.76 6.46 26.34
CA ASN A 39 -2.64 7.39 26.43
C ASN A 39 -2.04 7.59 25.03
N GLY A 40 -2.45 8.68 24.38
CA GLY A 40 -1.55 9.58 23.67
C GLY A 40 -1.11 9.17 22.25
N ASP A 41 -2.02 9.28 21.28
CA ASP A 41 -1.61 9.53 19.89
C ASP A 41 -1.36 11.04 19.71
N GLY A 42 -0.20 11.46 20.21
CA GLY A 42 0.29 12.83 20.14
C GLY A 42 0.77 13.18 18.74
N VAL A 43 -0.10 13.84 17.98
CA VAL A 43 0.25 14.61 16.79
C VAL A 43 1.36 15.63 17.13
N GLY A 44 2.50 15.53 16.44
CA GLY A 44 3.29 16.72 16.09
C GLY A 44 4.42 17.17 17.02
N GLY A 45 4.91 16.35 17.95
CA GLY A 45 6.16 16.66 18.65
C GLY A 45 7.36 16.42 17.73
N ALA A 46 8.11 17.45 17.33
CA ALA A 46 9.40 17.30 16.68
C ALA A 46 10.35 16.54 17.62
N GLN A 47 10.32 15.22 17.55
CA GLN A 47 11.17 14.35 18.36
C GLN A 47 12.62 14.70 18.05
N LYS A 48 13.35 15.11 19.08
CA LYS A 48 14.75 15.51 18.96
C LYS A 48 15.54 14.32 18.42
N LEU A 49 16.06 14.46 17.19
CA LEU A 49 16.86 13.42 16.55
C LEU A 49 18.07 13.10 17.43
N SER A 50 18.30 11.81 17.67
CA SER A 50 19.52 11.31 18.28
C SER A 50 20.72 11.68 17.42
N TYR A 51 21.91 11.77 18.01
CA TYR A 51 23.16 12.04 17.27
C TYR A 51 23.35 11.09 16.08
N LYS A 52 23.02 9.80 16.27
CA LYS A 52 23.08 8.79 15.20
C LYS A 52 22.09 9.08 14.08
N GLU A 53 20.89 9.54 14.41
CA GLU A 53 19.86 9.87 13.43
C GLU A 53 20.23 11.10 12.61
N GLN A 54 20.77 12.14 13.25
CA GLN A 54 21.26 13.34 12.55
C GLN A 54 22.42 13.00 11.62
N THR A 55 23.39 12.20 12.09
CA THR A 55 24.52 11.76 11.26
C THR A 55 24.05 11.01 10.02
N PHE A 56 23.06 10.13 10.19
CA PHE A 56 22.51 9.34 9.08
C PHE A 56 21.65 10.18 8.13
N GLU A 57 20.85 11.11 8.67
CA GLU A 57 20.04 12.05 7.91
C GLU A 57 20.91 12.93 7.01
N ASN A 58 21.99 13.48 7.56
CA ASN A 58 22.97 14.25 6.81
C ASN A 58 23.57 13.45 5.64
N ALA A 59 23.78 12.14 5.80
CA ALA A 59 24.31 11.28 4.75
C ALA A 59 23.29 10.94 3.63
N ILE A 60 21.98 11.05 3.87
CA ILE A 60 20.92 10.70 2.90
C ILE A 60 20.33 11.92 2.18
N ILE A 61 20.29 13.08 2.85
CA ILE A 61 19.70 14.30 2.30
C ILE A 61 20.59 14.94 1.23
N VAL A 62 21.89 14.62 1.21
CA VAL A 62 22.82 15.12 0.18
C VAL A 62 22.29 14.85 -1.24
N PRO A 63 22.55 15.79 -2.19
CA PRO A 63 22.02 15.69 -3.55
C PRO A 63 22.53 14.45 -4.30
N VAL A 64 23.75 14.02 -3.99
CA VAL A 64 24.34 12.77 -4.45
C VAL A 64 24.84 12.02 -3.22
N VAL A 65 24.22 10.87 -2.95
CA VAL A 65 24.56 10.03 -1.78
C VAL A 65 25.75 9.13 -2.11
N ASP A 66 26.79 9.14 -1.27
CA ASP A 66 27.85 8.14 -1.35
C ASP A 66 27.38 6.81 -0.73
N LEU A 67 27.14 5.82 -1.59
CA LEU A 67 26.68 4.50 -1.20
C LEU A 67 27.71 3.73 -0.35
N ARG A 68 29.01 4.05 -0.46
CA ARG A 68 30.06 3.41 0.33
C ARG A 68 29.97 3.85 1.78
N ASP A 69 29.81 5.14 2.02
CA ASP A 69 29.69 5.70 3.36
C ASP A 69 28.33 5.38 3.98
N LEU A 70 27.26 5.41 3.17
CA LEU A 70 25.94 4.93 3.60
C LEU A 70 25.98 3.46 4.07
N ARG A 71 26.75 2.60 3.39
CA ARG A 71 26.91 1.19 3.78
C ARG A 71 27.66 1.04 5.09
N LYS A 72 28.75 1.79 5.30
CA LYS A 72 29.49 1.79 6.58
C LYS A 72 28.60 2.24 7.73
N LEU A 73 27.84 3.31 7.54
CA LEU A 73 26.90 3.81 8.56
C LEU A 73 25.78 2.80 8.82
N GLY A 74 25.19 2.24 7.75
CA GLY A 74 24.09 1.28 7.86
C GLY A 74 24.48 -0.07 8.46
N TRP A 75 25.75 -0.46 8.37
CA TRP A 75 26.28 -1.66 9.01
C TRP A 75 26.16 -1.61 10.55
N ASN A 76 26.34 -0.43 11.14
CA ASN A 76 26.18 -0.20 12.58
C ASN A 76 24.70 -0.04 13.00
N GLY A 77 23.76 -0.22 12.06
CA GLY A 77 22.33 -0.07 12.25
C GLY A 77 21.76 1.15 11.53
N VAL A 78 20.60 0.96 10.90
CA VAL A 78 19.84 2.03 10.22
C VAL A 78 18.67 2.48 11.09
N PRO A 79 18.54 3.79 11.40
CA PRO A 79 17.41 4.33 12.14
C PRO A 79 16.06 4.01 11.47
N PRO A 80 14.98 3.74 12.25
CA PRO A 80 13.68 3.34 11.71
C PRO A 80 13.12 4.30 10.65
N LYS A 81 13.20 5.61 10.90
CA LYS A 81 12.72 6.68 10.01
C LYS A 81 13.33 6.61 8.60
N TRP A 82 14.60 6.23 8.50
CA TRP A 82 15.37 6.25 7.25
C TRP A 82 15.57 4.87 6.63
N ARG A 83 15.05 3.82 7.27
CA ARG A 83 15.31 2.42 6.90
C ARG A 83 14.86 2.09 5.49
N SER A 84 13.63 2.45 5.14
CA SER A 84 13.08 2.23 3.79
C SER A 84 13.94 2.87 2.71
N THR A 85 14.28 4.15 2.87
CA THR A 85 15.07 4.91 1.89
C THR A 85 16.49 4.37 1.76
N ALA A 86 17.15 4.07 2.89
CA ALA A 86 18.51 3.52 2.89
C ALA A 86 18.57 2.17 2.18
N TRP A 87 17.63 1.27 2.46
CA TRP A 87 17.59 -0.04 1.81
C TRP A 87 17.32 0.08 0.32
N GLN A 88 16.40 0.95 -0.08
CA GLN A 88 16.15 1.22 -1.50
C GLN A 88 17.40 1.73 -2.24
N MET A 89 18.23 2.55 -1.61
CA MET A 89 19.51 3.00 -2.19
C MET A 89 20.56 1.89 -2.21
N LEU A 90 20.72 1.15 -1.11
CA LEU A 90 21.72 0.08 -0.99
C LEU A 90 21.46 -1.08 -1.95
N LEU A 91 20.18 -1.37 -2.23
CA LEU A 91 19.74 -2.39 -3.19
C LEU A 91 19.73 -1.86 -4.64
N GLY A 92 20.04 -0.58 -4.87
CA GLY A 92 20.03 0.02 -6.20
C GLY A 92 18.64 0.26 -6.80
N TYR A 93 17.57 0.15 -6.00
CA TYR A 93 16.21 0.45 -6.44
C TYR A 93 16.00 1.95 -6.67
N LEU A 94 16.54 2.80 -5.77
CA LEU A 94 16.59 4.24 -5.93
C LEU A 94 17.98 4.72 -6.38
N PRO A 95 18.06 5.65 -7.33
CA PRO A 95 19.34 6.25 -7.72
C PRO A 95 19.91 7.09 -6.58
N ALA A 96 21.25 7.11 -6.46
CA ALA A 96 21.98 7.94 -5.49
C ALA A 96 21.75 9.45 -5.69
N ASN A 97 21.39 9.88 -6.90
CA ASN A 97 21.08 11.27 -7.23
C ASN A 97 19.62 11.61 -6.88
N ALA A 98 19.43 12.61 -6.00
CA ALA A 98 18.14 13.11 -5.53
C ALA A 98 17.19 13.52 -6.66
N SER A 99 17.69 14.23 -7.67
CA SER A 99 16.91 14.75 -8.79
C SER A 99 16.20 13.65 -9.59
N ARG A 100 16.77 12.45 -9.59
CA ARG A 100 16.24 11.29 -10.34
C ARG A 100 15.39 10.36 -9.49
N ARG A 101 15.44 10.44 -8.16
CA ARG A 101 14.74 9.51 -7.26
C ARG A 101 13.24 9.44 -7.54
N ASN A 102 12.57 10.59 -7.58
CA ASN A 102 11.12 10.64 -7.78
C ASN A 102 10.68 10.08 -9.14
N ARG A 103 11.42 10.40 -10.21
CA ARG A 103 11.11 9.91 -11.56
C ARG A 103 11.29 8.39 -11.64
N THR A 104 12.41 7.87 -11.12
CA THR A 104 12.66 6.42 -11.12
C THR A 104 11.63 5.67 -10.28
N LEU A 105 11.27 6.20 -9.11
CA LEU A 105 10.29 5.57 -8.21
C LEU A 105 8.91 5.48 -8.85
N ARG A 106 8.45 6.56 -9.50
CA ARG A 106 7.16 6.55 -10.22
C ARG A 106 7.16 5.49 -11.31
N ARG A 107 8.16 5.54 -12.20
CA ARG A 107 8.33 4.54 -13.27
C ARG A 107 8.32 3.10 -12.74
N LYS A 108 9.05 2.82 -11.65
CA LYS A 108 9.10 1.48 -11.04
C LYS A 108 7.77 1.04 -10.42
N ARG A 109 6.97 1.97 -9.89
CA ARG A 109 5.64 1.67 -9.37
C ARG A 109 4.63 1.42 -10.49
N ASP A 110 4.74 2.14 -11.59
CA ASP A 110 3.90 1.94 -12.76
C ASP A 110 4.23 0.59 -13.42
N GLU A 111 5.51 0.25 -13.60
CA GLU A 111 5.95 -1.08 -14.06
C GLU A 111 5.36 -2.22 -13.21
N TYR A 112 5.31 -2.06 -11.89
CA TYR A 112 4.70 -3.07 -11.01
C TYR A 112 3.20 -3.20 -11.25
N ARG A 113 2.48 -2.07 -11.39
CA ARG A 113 1.03 -2.08 -11.66
C ARG A 113 0.72 -2.74 -13.00
N ASP A 114 1.50 -2.41 -14.03
CA ASP A 114 1.37 -3.00 -15.36
C ASP A 114 1.63 -4.51 -15.29
N ALA A 115 2.71 -4.94 -14.62
CA ALA A 115 3.02 -6.36 -14.44
C ALA A 115 1.92 -7.10 -13.66
N VAL A 116 1.32 -6.48 -12.63
CA VAL A 116 0.21 -7.10 -11.89
C VAL A 116 -0.97 -7.33 -12.82
N SER A 117 -1.37 -6.32 -13.59
CA SER A 117 -2.49 -6.43 -14.54
C SER A 117 -2.27 -7.50 -15.60
N GLN A 118 -1.03 -7.68 -16.06
CA GLN A 118 -0.67 -8.63 -17.10
C GLN A 118 -0.64 -10.09 -16.62
N HIS A 119 -0.48 -10.36 -15.32
CA HIS A 119 -0.29 -11.73 -14.82
C HIS A 119 -1.42 -12.19 -13.89
N TYR A 120 -2.01 -11.28 -13.12
CA TYR A 120 -3.01 -11.63 -12.10
C TYR A 120 -4.44 -11.28 -12.51
N ASP A 121 -4.64 -10.24 -13.32
CA ASP A 121 -5.97 -9.81 -13.76
C ASP A 121 -6.42 -10.48 -15.08
N VAL A 122 -5.61 -11.41 -15.60
CA VAL A 122 -5.91 -12.18 -16.82
C VAL A 122 -6.88 -13.32 -16.49
N PRO A 123 -8.02 -13.45 -17.20
CA PRO A 123 -8.95 -14.56 -17.01
C PRO A 123 -8.26 -15.92 -17.18
N ASP A 124 -8.58 -16.88 -16.32
CA ASP A 124 -8.02 -18.24 -16.36
C ASP A 124 -8.20 -18.92 -17.73
N GLU A 125 -9.26 -18.55 -18.45
CA GLU A 125 -9.57 -19.05 -19.80
C GLU A 125 -8.51 -18.68 -20.85
N SER A 126 -7.73 -17.62 -20.60
CA SER A 126 -6.63 -17.15 -21.45
C SER A 126 -5.24 -17.61 -20.99
N ARG A 127 -5.14 -18.29 -19.84
CA ARG A 127 -3.87 -18.88 -19.37
C ARG A 127 -3.55 -20.13 -20.16
N THR A 128 -2.32 -20.25 -20.63
CA THR A 128 -1.90 -21.40 -21.43
C THR A 128 -1.95 -22.69 -20.59
N ASN A 129 -2.24 -23.84 -21.21
CA ASN A 129 -2.28 -25.14 -20.50
C ASN A 129 -1.00 -25.44 -19.71
N MET A 130 0.16 -24.91 -20.14
CA MET A 130 1.45 -25.03 -19.45
C MET A 130 1.48 -24.26 -18.11
N GLU A 131 0.84 -23.09 -18.05
CA GLU A 131 0.74 -22.29 -16.83
C GLU A 131 -0.25 -22.91 -15.84
N GLN A 132 -1.31 -23.56 -16.33
CA GLN A 132 -2.28 -24.28 -15.49
C GLN A 132 -1.67 -25.52 -14.82
N ASP A 133 -0.74 -26.21 -15.48
CA ASP A 133 -0.09 -27.42 -14.95
C ASP A 133 1.01 -27.11 -13.91
N THR A 134 1.56 -25.89 -13.91
CA THR A 134 2.61 -25.46 -12.96
C THR A 134 2.05 -25.07 -11.59
N LEU A 135 0.73 -24.89 -11.49
CA LEU A 135 0.02 -24.45 -10.27
C LEU A 135 -0.74 -25.58 -9.54
N ARG A 136 -0.61 -26.84 -10.00
CA ARG A 136 -1.24 -28.02 -9.37
C ARG A 136 -0.33 -28.72 -8.35
#